data_AF-A0A2X4U2M7-F1
#
_entry.id   AF-A0A2X4U2M7-F1
#
_cell.length_a   1.000
_cell.length_b   1.000
_cell.length_c   1.000
_cell.angle_alpha   90.00
_cell.angle_beta   90.00
_cell.angle_gamma   90.00
#
_symmetry.space_group_name_H-M   'P 1'
#
loop_
_entity.id
_entity.type
_entity.pdbx_description
1 polymer ?
#
loop_
_entity_poly.entity_id
_entity_poly.type
_entity_poly.pdbx_seq_one_letter_code
_entity_poly.pdbx_strand_id
1 'polypeptide(L)'
;METAFAGPKKIADRLGRLDVHEIAEMNPDDFVAVCAQPPAVHRFPKSMGERIHSLCAYLVEHYDGDATAIWTSGDPDGKEVLKRLKALPGYGDQKARIFLALLGKQVGVEPKGWREAAGAYGDKNSRRSIADVVDQQTLLEVREFKKAAKAAAKAAKET
;
A
#
# COMPACT_ATOMS: atom_id res chain seq x y z
N MET A 1 3.81 -3.27 -17.67
CA MET A 1 3.95 -2.56 -16.38
C MET A 1 2.60 -2.57 -15.69
N GLU A 2 2.50 -3.02 -14.44
CA GLU A 2 1.22 -3.09 -13.73
C GLU A 2 0.57 -1.69 -13.73
N THR A 3 -0.68 -1.57 -14.19
CA THR A 3 -1.40 -0.30 -14.40
C THR A 3 -1.40 0.61 -13.16
N ALA A 4 -1.33 0.01 -11.98
CA ALA A 4 -1.26 0.72 -10.70
C ALA A 4 -0.07 1.69 -10.61
N PHE A 5 1.07 1.38 -11.22
CA PHE A 5 2.25 2.27 -11.20
C PHE A 5 2.07 3.54 -12.03
N ALA A 6 1.14 3.55 -12.99
CA ALA A 6 0.83 4.75 -13.76
C ALA A 6 -0.06 5.74 -13.00
N GLY A 7 -0.75 5.30 -11.94
CA GLY A 7 -1.69 6.11 -11.18
C GLY A 7 -1.08 7.40 -10.61
N PRO A 8 -0.02 7.31 -9.79
CA PRO A 8 0.65 8.49 -9.22
C PRO A 8 1.12 9.48 -10.29
N LYS A 9 1.70 8.97 -11.39
CA LYS A 9 2.11 9.82 -12.52
C LYS A 9 0.94 10.55 -13.18
N LYS A 10 -0.20 9.88 -13.40
CA LYS A 10 -1.40 10.55 -13.95
C LYS A 10 -1.90 11.68 -13.07
N ILE A 11 -1.86 11.50 -11.75
CA ILE A 11 -2.24 12.56 -10.79
C ILE A 11 -1.25 13.72 -10.91
N ALA A 12 0.06 13.43 -10.89
CA ALA A 12 1.09 14.44 -11.06
C ALA A 12 0.99 15.21 -12.38
N ASP A 13 0.73 14.52 -13.50
CA ASP A 13 0.59 15.16 -14.81
C ASP A 13 -0.64 16.09 -14.88
N ARG A 14 -1.68 15.82 -14.08
CA ARG A 14 -2.94 16.60 -14.06
C ARG A 14 -2.90 17.79 -13.10
N LEU A 15 -2.23 17.64 -11.97
CA LEU A 15 -2.11 18.67 -10.92
C LEU A 15 -0.78 19.43 -11.01
N GLY A 16 0.13 19.02 -11.90
CA GLY A 16 1.49 19.57 -12.01
C GLY A 16 2.50 18.94 -11.05
N ARG A 17 2.04 18.33 -9.95
CA ARG A 17 2.84 17.56 -8.99
C ARG A 17 1.98 16.54 -8.24
N LEU A 18 2.64 15.61 -7.54
CA LEU A 18 1.97 14.76 -6.55
C LEU A 18 2.29 15.31 -5.16
N ASP A 19 1.33 16.01 -4.56
CA ASP A 19 1.51 16.71 -3.28
C ASP A 19 0.37 16.35 -2.32
N VAL A 20 0.74 15.90 -1.12
CA VAL A 20 -0.21 15.38 -0.13
C VAL A 20 -1.08 16.50 0.45
N HIS A 21 -0.51 17.68 0.69
CA HIS A 21 -1.23 18.82 1.25
C HIS A 21 -2.21 19.39 0.23
N GLU A 22 -1.75 19.60 -1.01
CA GLU A 22 -2.62 20.08 -2.08
C GLU A 22 -3.82 19.16 -2.30
N ILE A 23 -3.60 17.84 -2.35
CA ILE A 23 -4.70 16.87 -2.51
C ILE A 23 -5.64 16.88 -1.30
N ALA A 24 -5.13 17.00 -0.07
CA ALA A 24 -5.95 17.02 1.13
C ALA A 24 -6.85 18.27 1.22
N GLU A 25 -6.35 19.42 0.76
CA GLU A 25 -7.09 20.70 0.76
C GLU A 25 -8.13 20.81 -0.35
N MET A 26 -7.98 20.04 -1.44
CA MET A 26 -8.97 20.00 -2.51
C MET A 26 -10.34 19.53 -2.02
N ASN A 27 -11.41 20.05 -2.63
CA ASN A 27 -12.73 19.46 -2.48
C ASN A 27 -12.68 17.98 -2.95
N PRO A 28 -13.22 17.02 -2.17
CA PRO A 28 -13.16 15.60 -2.51
C PRO A 28 -13.74 15.26 -3.88
N ASP A 29 -14.85 15.90 -4.28
CA ASP A 29 -15.51 15.63 -5.56
C ASP A 29 -14.69 16.16 -6.74
N ASP A 30 -14.01 17.30 -6.58
CA ASP A 30 -13.09 17.86 -7.59
C ASP A 30 -11.88 16.94 -7.78
N PHE A 31 -11.30 16.43 -6.69
CA PHE A 31 -10.18 15.49 -6.79
C PHE A 31 -10.60 14.14 -7.41
N VAL A 32 -11.81 13.66 -7.11
CA VAL A 32 -12.39 12.49 -7.79
C VAL A 32 -12.54 12.75 -9.29
N ALA A 33 -12.99 13.95 -9.70
CA ALA A 33 -13.09 14.32 -11.11
C ALA A 33 -11.71 14.30 -11.78
N VAL A 34 -10.66 14.81 -11.12
CA VAL A 34 -9.27 14.69 -11.59
C VAL A 34 -8.89 13.22 -11.78
N CYS A 35 -9.18 12.34 -10.83
CA CYS A 35 -8.90 10.91 -10.95
C CYS A 35 -9.68 10.22 -12.08
N ALA A 36 -10.88 10.71 -12.38
CA ALA A 36 -11.79 10.15 -13.39
C ALA A 36 -11.45 10.53 -14.83
N GLN A 37 -10.64 11.57 -15.07
CA GLN A 37 -10.26 12.01 -16.42
C GLN A 37 -9.71 10.84 -17.28
N PRO A 38 -10.22 10.62 -18.50
CA PRO A 38 -9.73 9.57 -19.39
C PRO A 38 -8.27 9.76 -19.83
N PRO A 39 -7.43 8.71 -19.84
CA PRO A 39 -7.67 7.40 -19.24
C PRO A 39 -7.62 7.47 -17.71
N ALA A 40 -8.67 6.99 -17.03
CA ALA A 40 -8.82 7.12 -15.57
C ALA A 40 -7.63 6.55 -14.78
N VAL A 41 -7.38 7.09 -13.58
CA VAL A 41 -6.34 6.60 -12.65
C VAL A 41 -6.57 5.13 -12.30
N HIS A 42 -7.83 4.75 -12.12
CA HIS A 42 -8.24 3.39 -11.81
C HIS A 42 -9.54 3.04 -12.54
N ARG A 43 -9.80 1.75 -12.75
CA ARG A 43 -11.07 1.24 -13.33
C ARG A 43 -12.31 1.54 -12.47
N PHE A 44 -12.10 1.90 -11.21
CA PHE A 44 -13.12 2.37 -10.26
C PHE A 44 -12.75 3.79 -9.84
N PRO A 45 -12.93 4.80 -10.70
CA PRO A 45 -12.35 6.14 -10.49
C PRO A 45 -12.89 6.81 -9.24
N LYS A 46 -14.21 6.74 -8.98
CA LYS A 46 -14.84 7.32 -7.80
C LYS A 46 -14.26 6.78 -6.50
N SER A 47 -14.45 5.48 -6.25
CA SER A 47 -13.98 4.87 -5.00
C SER A 47 -12.46 4.95 -4.80
N MET A 48 -11.67 4.93 -5.88
CA MET A 48 -10.22 5.07 -5.74
C MET A 48 -9.83 6.53 -5.46
N GLY A 49 -10.46 7.51 -6.12
CA GLY A 49 -10.24 8.93 -5.87
C GLY A 49 -10.57 9.31 -4.41
N GLU A 50 -11.73 8.88 -3.92
CA GLU A 50 -12.16 9.08 -2.52
C GLU A 50 -11.13 8.51 -1.52
N ARG A 51 -10.61 7.31 -1.79
CA ARG A 51 -9.61 6.65 -0.92
C ARG A 51 -8.27 7.36 -0.94
N ILE A 52 -7.82 7.85 -2.09
CA ILE A 52 -6.57 8.59 -2.22
C ILE A 52 -6.70 9.93 -1.48
N HIS A 53 -7.78 10.68 -1.71
CA HIS A 53 -8.06 11.92 -0.99
C HIS A 53 -8.08 11.71 0.53
N SER A 54 -8.86 10.72 0.99
CA SER A 54 -8.93 10.38 2.42
C SER A 54 -7.58 10.01 3.01
N LEU A 55 -6.74 9.29 2.26
CA LEU A 55 -5.38 8.95 2.69
C LEU A 55 -4.51 10.20 2.81
N CYS A 56 -4.58 11.13 1.85
CA CYS A 56 -3.86 12.40 1.92
C CYS A 56 -4.30 13.24 3.12
N ALA A 57 -5.62 13.39 3.33
CA ALA A 57 -6.16 14.08 4.50
C ALA A 57 -5.69 13.46 5.82
N TYR A 58 -5.71 12.13 5.94
CA TYR A 58 -5.20 11.42 7.11
C TYR A 58 -3.70 11.65 7.35
N LEU A 59 -2.90 11.70 6.29
CA LEU A 59 -1.47 12.00 6.39
C LEU A 59 -1.21 13.42 6.86
N VAL A 60 -1.96 14.41 6.37
CA VAL A 60 -1.86 15.80 6.84
C VAL A 60 -2.25 15.89 8.32
N GLU A 61 -3.40 15.33 8.69
CA GLU A 61 -3.93 15.43 10.05
C GLU A 61 -3.02 14.79 11.11
N HIS A 62 -2.44 13.61 10.81
CA HIS A 62 -1.72 12.82 11.82
C HIS A 62 -0.20 12.83 11.67
N TYR A 63 0.31 13.24 10.51
CA TYR A 63 1.74 13.15 10.17
C TYR A 63 2.26 14.39 9.43
N ASP A 64 1.52 15.51 9.43
CA ASP A 64 1.91 16.77 8.76
C ASP A 64 2.22 16.59 7.26
N GLY A 65 1.58 15.59 6.63
CA GLY A 65 1.78 15.23 5.23
C GLY A 65 3.02 14.37 4.96
N ASP A 66 3.86 14.10 5.96
CA ASP A 66 5.03 13.23 5.83
C ASP A 66 4.64 11.75 5.99
N ALA A 67 4.51 11.05 4.86
CA ALA A 67 4.23 9.62 4.85
C ALA A 67 5.33 8.79 5.54
N THR A 68 6.58 9.25 5.60
CA THR A 68 7.67 8.50 6.23
C THR A 68 7.56 8.48 7.75
N ALA A 69 6.96 9.53 8.34
CA ALA A 69 6.71 9.64 9.78
C ALA A 69 5.90 8.46 10.35
N ILE A 70 5.13 7.75 9.52
CA ILE A 70 4.45 6.50 9.87
C ILE A 70 5.43 5.50 10.51
N TRP A 71 6.63 5.36 9.96
CA TRP A 71 7.62 4.38 10.41
C TRP A 71 8.91 4.98 10.97
N THR A 72 9.08 6.31 10.97
CA THR A 72 10.26 6.98 11.54
C THR A 72 9.96 7.76 12.82
N SER A 73 8.74 8.28 12.99
CA SER A 73 8.43 9.19 14.10
C SER A 73 8.37 8.45 15.44
N GLY A 74 9.23 8.88 16.36
CA GLY A 74 9.32 8.36 17.73
C GLY A 74 10.01 7.01 17.86
N ASP A 75 10.87 6.62 16.91
CA ASP A 75 11.61 5.34 16.89
C ASP A 75 10.70 4.12 17.16
N PRO A 76 9.67 3.91 16.32
CA PRO A 76 8.65 2.90 16.60
C PRO A 76 9.18 1.48 16.42
N ASP A 77 8.62 0.53 17.17
CA ASP A 77 8.83 -0.90 16.92
C ASP A 77 7.92 -1.40 15.78
N GLY A 78 8.15 -2.64 15.33
CA GLY A 78 7.38 -3.24 14.25
C GLY A 78 5.87 -3.35 14.53
N LYS A 79 5.46 -3.49 15.80
CA LYS A 79 4.04 -3.56 16.18
C LYS A 79 3.38 -2.19 16.06
N GLU A 80 4.07 -1.14 16.48
CA GLU A 80 3.60 0.23 16.37
C GLU A 80 3.52 0.66 14.89
N VAL A 81 4.53 0.34 14.07
CA VAL A 81 4.44 0.59 12.62
C VAL A 81 3.27 -0.16 12.00
N LEU A 82 3.05 -1.44 12.34
CA LEU A 82 1.90 -2.19 11.86
C LEU A 82 0.58 -1.55 12.28
N LYS A 83 0.47 -1.10 13.53
CA LYS A 83 -0.72 -0.43 14.06
C LYS A 83 -1.01 0.85 13.27
N ARG A 84 0.00 1.69 13.01
CA ARG A 84 -0.13 2.91 12.21
C ARG A 84 -0.54 2.61 10.77
N LEU A 85 0.09 1.61 10.13
CA LEU A 85 -0.30 1.17 8.79
C LEU A 85 -1.75 0.66 8.72
N LYS A 86 -2.25 0.00 9.76
CA LYS A 86 -3.65 -0.46 9.84
C LYS A 86 -4.65 0.67 10.04
N ALA A 87 -4.22 1.82 10.55
CA ALA A 87 -5.07 2.98 10.75
C ALA A 87 -5.26 3.80 9.45
N LEU A 88 -4.42 3.58 8.44
CA LEU A 88 -4.53 4.27 7.15
C LEU A 88 -5.85 3.95 6.44
N PRO A 89 -6.56 4.96 5.89
CA PRO A 89 -7.74 4.74 5.07
C PRO A 89 -7.50 3.72 3.94
N GLY A 90 -8.33 2.69 3.89
CA GLY A 90 -8.24 1.63 2.88
C GLY A 90 -7.17 0.56 3.15
N TYR A 91 -6.50 0.56 4.30
CA TYR A 91 -5.58 -0.51 4.71
C TYR A 91 -6.27 -1.52 5.64
N GLY A 92 -6.36 -2.77 5.18
CA GLY A 92 -6.74 -3.90 6.04
C GLY A 92 -5.50 -4.62 6.61
N ASP A 93 -5.70 -5.51 7.58
CA ASP A 93 -4.62 -6.22 8.30
C ASP A 93 -3.61 -6.88 7.36
N GLN A 94 -4.08 -7.64 6.37
CA GLN A 94 -3.20 -8.30 5.40
C GLN A 94 -2.36 -7.29 4.61
N LYS A 95 -2.97 -6.19 4.14
CA LYS A 95 -2.27 -5.16 3.37
C LYS A 95 -1.21 -4.48 4.22
N ALA A 96 -1.54 -4.14 5.47
CA ALA A 96 -0.62 -3.52 6.40
C ALA A 96 0.58 -4.43 6.72
N ARG A 97 0.37 -5.73 6.92
CA ARG A 97 1.47 -6.69 7.12
C ARG A 97 2.36 -6.85 5.89
N ILE A 98 1.77 -6.89 4.69
CA ILE A 98 2.53 -6.91 3.43
C ILE A 98 3.35 -5.63 3.27
N PHE A 99 2.77 -4.48 3.60
CA PHE A 99 3.48 -3.19 3.52
C PHE A 99 4.64 -3.13 4.51
N LEU A 100 4.44 -3.55 5.77
CA LEU A 100 5.52 -3.66 6.74
C LEU A 100 6.62 -4.62 6.27
N ALA A 101 6.25 -5.74 5.65
CA ALA A 101 7.22 -6.64 5.06
C ALA A 101 8.00 -5.99 3.91
N LEU A 102 7.33 -5.20 3.06
CA LEU A 102 7.97 -4.48 1.95
C LEU A 102 9.00 -3.47 2.48
N LEU A 103 8.62 -2.69 3.51
CA LEU A 103 9.49 -1.73 4.19
C LEU A 103 10.80 -2.40 4.66
N GLY A 104 10.69 -3.52 5.39
CA GLY A 104 11.87 -4.20 5.91
C GLY A 104 12.65 -5.00 4.87
N LYS A 105 12.01 -5.61 3.88
CA LYS A 105 12.68 -6.46 2.88
C LYS A 105 13.36 -5.69 1.76
N GLN A 106 12.78 -4.56 1.34
CA GLN A 106 13.21 -3.87 0.12
C GLN A 106 13.61 -2.41 0.35
N VAL A 107 13.06 -1.75 1.37
CA VAL A 107 13.31 -0.33 1.64
C VAL A 107 14.39 -0.12 2.72
N GLY A 108 14.73 -1.18 3.47
CA GLY A 108 15.72 -1.11 4.56
C GLY A 108 15.18 -0.52 5.86
N VAL A 109 13.86 -0.40 5.99
CA VAL A 109 13.18 0.08 7.21
C VAL A 109 12.92 -1.11 8.12
N GLU A 110 13.81 -1.32 9.09
CA GLU A 110 13.83 -2.53 9.93
C GLU A 110 13.57 -2.25 11.43
N PRO A 111 12.41 -1.70 11.83
CA PRO A 111 12.11 -1.43 13.23
C PRO A 111 12.08 -2.74 14.03
N LYS A 112 12.47 -2.69 15.31
CA LYS A 112 12.60 -3.89 16.14
C LYS A 112 11.33 -4.76 16.09
N GLY A 113 11.47 -6.05 15.80
CA GLY A 113 10.35 -6.99 15.78
C GLY A 113 9.43 -6.90 14.55
N TRP A 114 9.85 -6.23 13.47
CA TRP A 114 9.02 -6.05 12.28
C TRP A 114 8.67 -7.36 11.57
N ARG A 115 9.54 -8.37 11.60
CA ARG A 115 9.30 -9.66 10.92
C ARG A 115 8.16 -10.40 11.61
N GLU A 116 8.21 -10.45 12.95
CA GLU A 116 7.18 -11.03 13.80
C GLU A 116 5.85 -10.29 13.63
N ALA A 117 5.88 -8.96 13.59
CA ALA A 117 4.68 -8.15 13.33
C ALA A 117 4.09 -8.39 11.93
N ALA A 118 4.92 -8.52 10.89
CA ALA A 118 4.48 -8.85 9.54
C ALA A 118 3.96 -10.31 9.42
N GLY A 119 4.17 -11.16 10.43
CA GLY A 119 3.77 -12.56 10.43
C GLY A 119 4.43 -13.33 9.30
N ALA A 120 3.70 -14.22 8.64
CA ALA A 120 4.22 -15.03 7.53
C ALA A 120 4.81 -14.20 6.37
N TYR A 121 4.43 -12.92 6.23
CA TYR A 121 5.02 -12.02 5.24
C TYR A 121 6.42 -11.54 5.63
N GLY A 122 6.79 -11.61 6.91
CA GLY A 122 8.11 -11.27 7.44
C GLY A 122 9.16 -12.38 7.32
N ASP A 123 8.72 -13.62 7.04
CA ASP A 123 9.57 -14.80 6.90
C ASP A 123 10.73 -14.55 5.91
N LYS A 124 11.93 -15.00 6.29
CA LYS A 124 13.11 -14.96 5.41
C LYS A 124 12.87 -15.85 4.19
N ASN A 125 13.28 -15.38 3.01
CA ASN A 125 13.17 -16.10 1.74
C ASN A 125 11.73 -16.55 1.36
N SER A 126 10.69 -15.91 1.89
CA SER A 126 9.31 -16.21 1.50
C SER A 126 9.01 -15.73 0.07
N ARG A 127 7.98 -16.32 -0.56
CA ARG A 127 7.43 -15.90 -1.86
C ARG A 127 5.91 -15.73 -1.78
N ARG A 128 5.45 -14.90 -0.83
CA ARG A 128 4.03 -14.81 -0.46
C ARG A 128 3.36 -13.55 -1.00
N SER A 129 4.10 -12.47 -1.22
CA SER A 129 3.52 -11.16 -1.54
C SER A 129 4.43 -10.29 -2.41
N ILE A 130 3.98 -9.08 -2.72
CA ILE A 130 4.77 -8.11 -3.47
C ILE A 130 6.06 -7.72 -2.74
N ALA A 131 6.09 -7.82 -1.40
CA ALA A 131 7.29 -7.62 -0.60
C ALA A 131 8.43 -8.59 -0.95
N ASP A 132 8.11 -9.70 -1.64
CA ASP A 132 9.07 -10.73 -2.03
C ASP A 132 9.47 -10.66 -3.52
N VAL A 133 8.92 -9.71 -4.28
CA VAL A 133 9.19 -9.53 -5.72
C VAL A 133 10.30 -8.51 -5.91
N VAL A 134 11.45 -8.97 -6.39
CA VAL A 134 12.63 -8.13 -6.69
C VAL A 134 13.09 -8.24 -8.14
N ASP A 135 12.57 -9.23 -8.87
CA ASP A 135 12.87 -9.51 -10.27
C ASP A 135 11.73 -10.30 -10.93
N GLN A 136 11.91 -10.69 -12.19
CA GLN A 136 10.92 -11.47 -12.94
C GLN A 136 10.73 -12.88 -12.37
N GLN A 137 11.79 -13.53 -11.89
CA GLN A 137 11.70 -14.90 -11.35
C GLN A 137 10.84 -14.92 -10.09
N THR A 138 11.16 -14.05 -9.14
CA THR A 138 10.43 -13.91 -7.87
C THR A 138 8.99 -13.45 -8.07
N LEU A 139 8.70 -12.66 -9.13
CA LEU A 139 7.33 -12.36 -9.54
C LEU A 139 6.54 -13.62 -9.92
N LEU A 140 7.14 -14.53 -10.70
CA LEU A 140 6.50 -15.78 -11.10
C LEU A 140 6.28 -16.70 -9.89
N GLU A 141 7.28 -16.84 -9.02
CA GLU A 141 7.19 -17.63 -7.79
C GLU A 141 6.05 -17.14 -6.88
N VAL A 142 5.91 -15.82 -6.68
CA VAL A 142 4.81 -15.22 -5.90
C VAL A 142 3.45 -15.46 -6.56
N ARG A 143 3.37 -15.40 -7.89
CA ARG A 143 2.13 -15.69 -8.62
C ARG A 143 1.70 -17.15 -8.45
N GLU A 144 2.64 -18.08 -8.57
CA GLU A 144 2.36 -19.51 -8.34
C GLU A 144 1.96 -19.80 -6.89
N PHE A 145 2.66 -19.21 -5.91
CA PHE A 145 2.27 -19.32 -4.51
C PHE A 145 0.82 -18.84 -4.27
N LYS A 146 0.46 -17.66 -4.79
CA LYS A 146 -0.90 -17.12 -4.64
C LYS A 146 -1.95 -17.98 -5.32
N LYS A 147 -1.64 -18.55 -6.49
CA LYS A 147 -2.52 -19.47 -7.22
C LYS A 147 -2.76 -20.74 -6.41
N ALA A 148 -1.71 -21.36 -5.88
CA ALA A 148 -1.79 -22.55 -5.04
C ALA A 148 -2.57 -22.28 -3.74
N ALA A 149 -2.30 -21.17 -3.05
CA ALA A 149 -3.00 -20.78 -1.83
C ALA A 149 -4.50 -20.55 -2.08
N LYS A 150 -4.86 -19.91 -3.21
CA LYS A 150 -6.27 -19.71 -3.60
C LYS A 150 -6.97 -21.03 -3.89
N ALA A 151 -6.30 -21.97 -4.57
CA ALA A 151 -6.83 -23.30 -4.85
C ALA A 151 -7.07 -24.09 -3.55
N ALA A 152 -6.11 -24.09 -2.62
CA ALA A 152 -6.24 -24.74 -1.32
C ALA A 152 -7.38 -24.14 -0.49
N ALA A 153 -7.49 -22.81 -0.44
CA ALA A 153 -8.57 -22.13 0.27
C ALA A 153 -9.96 -22.38 -0.34
N LYS A 154 -10.04 -22.66 -1.65
CA LYS A 154 -11.28 -23.06 -2.31
C LYS A 154 -11.64 -24.50 -1.91
N ALA A 155 -10.69 -25.44 -1.98
CA ALA A 155 -10.91 -26.83 -1.61
C ALA A 155 -11.35 -26.98 -0.14
N ALA A 156 -10.73 -26.23 0.78
CA ALA A 156 -11.09 -26.25 2.20
C ALA A 156 -12.48 -25.68 2.52
N LYS A 157 -13.12 -24.97 1.57
CA LYS A 157 -14.51 -24.49 1.70
C LYS A 157 -15.53 -25.45 1.10
N GLU A 158 -15.06 -26.39 0.27
CA GLU A 158 -15.90 -27.40 -0.39
C GLU A 158 -15.95 -28.71 0.43
N THR A 159 -15.11 -28.83 1.45
CA THR A 159 -15.10 -29.88 2.49
C THR A 159 -15.77 -29.40 3.77
#